data_AF-A0A2W6CYE6-F1
#
_entry.id   AF-A0A2W6CYE6-F1
#
_cell.length_a   1.000
_cell.length_b   1.000
_cell.length_c   1.000
_cell.angle_alpha   90.00
_cell.angle_beta   90.00
_cell.angle_gamma   90.00
#
_symmetry.space_group_name_H-M   'P 1'
#
loop_
_entity.id
_entity.type
_entity.pdbx_description
1 polymer ?
#
loop_
_entity_poly.entity_id
_entity_poly.type
_entity_poly.pdbx_seq_one_letter_code
_entity_poly.pdbx_strand_id
1 'polypeptide(L)'
;MAASGARVNWQDKPLEDAGVLAARGRITAGLGDLLARGVVAGTAAGLVFLVVQMGYGVEFLHQAAVAPLLAMSTVFHNTDVPTATSNDVVVGLVTHLTLSMLFGIAFAALVPLLRVRIPLLFVGGAVAGFALY
;
A
#
# COMPACT_ATOMS: atom_id res chain seq x y z
N MET A 1 21.69 -49.85 28.94
CA MET A 1 21.73 -48.45 28.49
C MET A 1 22.60 -48.37 27.23
N ALA A 2 22.01 -48.44 26.05
CA ALA A 2 22.73 -48.28 24.78
C ALA A 2 22.36 -46.90 24.21
N ALA A 3 23.33 -45.98 24.17
CA ALA A 3 23.18 -44.69 23.55
C ALA A 3 23.15 -44.88 22.03
N SER A 4 21.97 -44.68 21.43
CA SER A 4 21.80 -44.63 19.97
C SER A 4 22.48 -43.37 19.43
N GLY A 5 23.70 -43.53 18.92
CA GLY A 5 24.41 -42.48 18.20
C GLY A 5 23.81 -42.27 16.82
N ALA A 6 22.87 -41.33 16.70
CA ALA A 6 22.43 -40.83 15.40
C ALA A 6 23.64 -40.19 14.68
N ARG A 7 24.22 -40.90 13.71
CA ARG A 7 25.27 -40.35 12.85
C ARG A 7 24.66 -39.24 12.00
N VAL A 8 25.05 -38.00 12.26
CA VAL A 8 24.74 -36.86 11.37
C VAL A 8 25.38 -37.15 10.02
N ASN A 9 24.56 -37.33 8.99
CA ASN A 9 25.01 -37.56 7.63
C ASN A 9 25.31 -36.21 6.96
N TRP A 10 26.59 -35.92 6.75
CA TRP A 10 27.06 -34.64 6.22
C TRP A 10 26.90 -34.51 4.69
N GLN A 11 26.53 -35.60 4.00
CA GLN A 11 26.31 -35.61 2.56
C GLN A 11 24.98 -34.95 2.15
N ASP A 12 24.04 -34.81 3.08
CA ASP A 12 22.66 -34.36 2.80
C ASP A 12 22.55 -32.82 2.91
N LYS A 13 23.40 -32.22 3.76
CA LYS A 13 23.46 -30.76 4.00
C LYS A 13 23.55 -29.89 2.75
N PRO A 14 24.47 -30.14 1.79
CA PRO A 14 24.59 -29.27 0.62
C PRO A 14 23.33 -29.26 -0.27
N LEU A 15 22.55 -30.35 -0.27
CA LEU A 15 21.28 -30.43 -1.00
C LEU A 15 20.15 -29.70 -0.24
N GLU A 16 20.11 -29.82 1.08
CA GLU A 16 19.18 -29.09 1.95
C GLU A 16 19.43 -27.57 1.86
N ASP A 17 20.69 -27.15 1.91
CA ASP A 17 21.10 -25.75 1.82
C ASP A 17 20.73 -25.13 0.46
N ALA A 18 20.95 -25.87 -0.64
CA ALA A 18 20.54 -25.44 -1.97
C ALA A 18 19.00 -25.28 -2.07
N GLY A 19 18.24 -26.21 -1.49
CA GLY A 19 16.79 -26.14 -1.42
C GLY A 19 16.28 -24.93 -0.63
N VAL A 20 16.89 -24.65 0.52
CA VAL A 20 16.54 -23.50 1.38
C VAL A 20 16.88 -22.18 0.71
N LEU A 21 18.04 -22.07 0.05
CA LEU A 21 18.45 -20.87 -0.70
C LEU A 21 17.50 -20.61 -1.88
N ALA A 22 17.14 -21.64 -2.64
CA ALA A 22 16.19 -21.52 -3.73
C ALA A 22 14.78 -21.12 -3.25
N ALA A 23 14.33 -21.66 -2.11
CA ALA A 23 13.06 -21.28 -1.49
C ALA A 23 13.07 -19.81 -1.03
N ARG A 24 14.15 -19.36 -0.39
CA ARG A 24 14.35 -17.95 0.00
C ARG A 24 14.35 -17.01 -1.21
N GLY A 25 15.00 -17.40 -2.31
CA GLY A 25 15.00 -16.63 -3.56
C GLY A 25 13.58 -16.47 -4.15
N ARG A 26 12.77 -17.53 -4.13
CA ARG A 26 11.36 -17.45 -4.59
C ARG A 26 10.49 -16.58 -3.70
N ILE A 27 10.66 -16.66 -2.38
CA ILE A 27 9.88 -15.85 -1.42
C ILE A 27 10.21 -14.37 -1.58
N THR A 28 11.50 -14.03 -1.67
CA THR A 28 11.95 -12.63 -1.83
C THR A 28 11.51 -12.04 -3.15
N ALA A 29 11.61 -12.78 -4.27
CA ALA A 29 11.10 -12.35 -5.56
C ALA A 29 9.57 -12.17 -5.57
N GLY A 30 8.83 -13.12 -4.98
CA GLY A 30 7.37 -13.04 -4.88
C GLY A 30 6.90 -11.88 -4.01
N LEU A 31 7.60 -11.59 -2.91
CA LEU A 31 7.33 -10.42 -2.07
C LEU A 31 7.62 -9.11 -2.83
N GLY A 32 8.73 -9.05 -3.57
CA GLY A 32 9.07 -7.89 -4.41
C GLY A 32 7.98 -7.59 -5.45
N ASP A 33 7.49 -8.59 -6.17
CA ASP A 33 6.40 -8.42 -7.15
C ASP A 33 5.11 -7.93 -6.49
N LEU A 34 4.74 -8.52 -5.35
CA LEU A 34 3.54 -8.12 -4.61
C LEU A 34 3.61 -6.66 -4.16
N LEU A 35 4.74 -6.24 -3.59
CA LEU A 35 4.94 -4.87 -3.15
C LEU A 35 4.92 -3.89 -4.34
N ALA A 36 5.62 -4.21 -5.43
CA ALA A 36 5.65 -3.37 -6.62
C ALA A 36 4.26 -3.16 -7.22
N ARG A 37 3.47 -4.23 -7.33
CA ARG A 37 2.08 -4.17 -7.82
C ARG A 37 1.18 -3.37 -6.88
N GLY A 38 1.38 -3.52 -5.56
CA GLY A 38 0.70 -2.71 -4.55
C GLY A 38 1.02 -1.22 -4.70
N VAL A 39 2.29 -0.85 -4.86
CA VAL A 39 2.72 0.54 -5.10
C VAL A 39 2.06 1.12 -6.36
N VAL A 40 2.10 0.39 -7.47
CA VAL A 40 1.54 0.86 -8.75
C VAL A 40 0.02 1.02 -8.64
N ALA A 41 -0.68 0.01 -8.12
CA ALA A 41 -2.12 0.05 -7.95
C ALA A 41 -2.56 1.16 -6.98
N GLY A 42 -1.85 1.31 -5.85
CA GLY A 42 -2.09 2.34 -4.86
C GLY A 42 -1.87 3.74 -5.43
N THR A 43 -0.78 3.97 -6.15
CA THR A 43 -0.49 5.27 -6.79
C THR A 43 -1.55 5.62 -7.82
N ALA A 44 -1.93 4.68 -8.69
CA ALA A 44 -2.95 4.90 -9.70
C ALA A 44 -4.32 5.24 -9.08
N ALA A 45 -4.76 4.45 -8.11
CA ALA A 45 -6.01 4.69 -7.39
C ALA A 45 -5.98 6.02 -6.63
N GLY A 46 -4.86 6.32 -5.96
CA GLY A 46 -4.64 7.56 -5.24
C GLY A 46 -4.72 8.80 -6.13
N LEU A 47 -4.13 8.76 -7.33
CA LEU A 47 -4.21 9.87 -8.29
C LEU A 47 -5.64 10.08 -8.80
N VAL A 48 -6.36 9.01 -9.13
CA VAL A 48 -7.78 9.10 -9.53
C VAL A 48 -8.60 9.71 -8.39
N PHE A 49 -8.42 9.23 -7.17
CA PHE A 49 -9.10 9.78 -5.99
C PHE A 49 -8.79 11.26 -5.76
N LEU A 50 -7.53 11.67 -5.94
CA LEU A 50 -7.11 13.06 -5.83
C LEU A 50 -7.84 13.94 -6.85
N VAL A 51 -7.83 13.55 -8.13
CA VAL A 51 -8.51 14.31 -9.18
C VAL A 51 -10.01 14.44 -8.92
N VAL A 52 -10.65 13.35 -8.48
CA VAL A 52 -12.07 13.36 -8.10
C VAL A 52 -12.33 14.32 -6.95
N GLN A 53 -11.48 14.31 -5.92
CA GLN A 53 -11.60 15.25 -4.78
C GLN A 53 -11.36 16.70 -5.19
N MET A 54 -10.41 16.97 -6.08
CA MET A 54 -10.17 18.33 -6.62
C MET A 54 -11.40 18.82 -7.41
N GLY A 55 -11.96 17.97 -8.27
CA GLY A 55 -13.17 18.27 -9.03
C GLY A 55 -14.36 18.52 -8.10
N TYR A 56 -14.54 17.67 -7.08
CA TYR A 56 -15.61 17.85 -6.10
C TYR A 56 -15.47 19.18 -5.33
N GLY A 57 -14.25 19.51 -4.90
CA GLY A 57 -13.97 20.76 -4.19
C GLY A 57 -14.27 22.01 -5.02
N VAL A 58 -13.95 21.99 -6.32
CA VAL A 58 -14.23 23.10 -7.23
C VAL A 58 -15.74 23.21 -7.50
N GLU A 59 -16.37 22.12 -7.90
CA GLU A 59 -17.75 22.12 -8.40
C GLU A 59 -18.80 22.26 -7.28
N PHE A 60 -18.58 21.61 -6.13
CA PHE A 60 -19.60 21.55 -5.06
C PHE A 60 -19.25 22.36 -3.82
N LEU A 61 -17.96 22.54 -3.51
CA LEU A 61 -17.53 23.27 -2.31
C LEU A 61 -17.05 24.70 -2.61
N HIS A 62 -16.96 25.07 -3.89
CA HIS A 62 -16.44 26.36 -4.36
C HIS A 62 -15.04 26.70 -3.80
N GLN A 63 -14.22 25.67 -3.60
CA GLN A 63 -12.84 25.79 -3.12
C GLN A 63 -11.85 25.77 -4.28
N ALA A 64 -10.63 26.25 -4.04
CA ALA A 64 -9.55 26.10 -4.99
C ALA A 64 -9.25 24.61 -5.25
N ALA A 65 -8.89 24.24 -6.48
CA ALA A 65 -8.56 22.85 -6.83
C ALA A 65 -7.44 22.26 -5.96
N VAL A 66 -6.53 23.10 -5.45
CA VAL A 66 -5.43 22.67 -4.57
C VAL A 66 -5.83 22.54 -3.09
N ALA A 67 -7.06 22.91 -2.72
CA ALA A 67 -7.53 22.87 -1.34
C ALA A 67 -7.37 21.51 -0.64
N PRO A 68 -7.61 20.35 -1.30
CA PRO A 68 -7.35 19.05 -0.70
C PRO A 68 -5.88 18.85 -0.33
N LEU A 69 -4.95 19.34 -1.17
CA LEU A 69 -3.50 19.23 -0.90
C LEU A 69 -3.09 20.12 0.27
N LEU A 70 -3.63 21.33 0.33
CA LEU A 70 -3.40 22.26 1.44
C LEU A 70 -3.98 21.72 2.75
N ALA A 71 -5.13 21.06 2.72
CA ALA A 71 -5.71 20.41 3.88
C ALA A 71 -4.89 19.21 4.38
N MET A 72 -4.14 18.53 3.51
CA MET A 72 -3.24 17.44 3.92
C MET A 72 -1.93 17.96 4.51
N SER A 73 -1.43 19.11 4.04
CA SER A 73 -0.18 19.68 4.56
C SER A 73 -0.31 20.19 6.00
N THR A 74 -1.52 20.46 6.49
CA THR A 74 -1.77 20.81 7.90
C THR A 74 -1.45 19.65 8.84
N VAL A 75 -1.29 18.41 8.38
CA VAL A 75 -0.78 17.33 9.25
C VAL A 75 0.64 17.63 9.75
N PHE A 76 1.43 18.37 8.98
CA PHE A 76 2.82 18.72 9.30
C PHE A 76 2.98 20.12 9.91
N HIS A 77 1.92 20.93 9.85
CA HIS A 77 1.87 22.25 10.46
C HIS A 77 0.94 22.15 11.66
N ASN A 78 1.40 22.44 12.87
CA ASN A 78 0.56 22.36 14.08
C ASN A 78 -0.47 23.51 14.13
N THR A 79 -1.16 23.76 13.03
CA THR A 79 -2.04 24.89 12.74
C THR A 79 -3.24 24.40 11.94
N ASP A 80 -4.44 24.72 12.41
CA ASP A 80 -5.69 24.29 11.76
C ASP A 80 -6.03 25.07 10.47
N VAL A 81 -5.22 26.07 10.11
CA VAL A 81 -5.45 26.94 8.95
C VAL A 81 -4.39 26.65 7.89
N PRO A 82 -4.79 26.25 6.66
CA PRO A 82 -3.83 25.97 5.60
C PRO A 82 -3.11 27.25 5.15
N THR A 83 -1.78 27.25 5.19
CA THR A 83 -0.96 28.26 4.51
C THR A 83 -0.99 27.98 3.01
N ALA A 84 -1.38 28.96 2.20
CA ALA A 84 -1.51 28.79 0.75
C ALA A 84 -0.16 29.02 0.04
N THR A 85 0.90 28.31 0.45
CA THR A 85 2.20 28.39 -0.22
C THR A 85 2.39 27.26 -1.22
N SER A 86 3.23 27.47 -2.24
CA SER A 86 3.59 26.40 -3.19
C SER A 86 4.28 25.22 -2.51
N ASN A 87 4.98 25.46 -1.39
CA ASN A 87 5.61 24.40 -0.61
C ASN A 87 4.56 23.48 0.03
N ASP A 88 3.46 24.05 0.54
CA ASP A 88 2.38 23.29 1.18
C ASP A 88 1.64 22.39 0.18
N VAL A 89 1.46 22.87 -1.05
CA VAL A 89 0.90 22.06 -2.14
C VAL A 89 1.79 20.85 -2.43
N VAL A 90 3.12 21.05 -2.47
CA VAL A 90 4.08 19.95 -2.69
C VAL A 90 4.07 18.97 -1.53
N VAL A 91 4.06 19.46 -0.28
CA VAL A 91 3.98 18.61 0.92
C VAL A 91 2.70 17.77 0.91
N GLY A 92 1.56 18.39 0.62
CA GLY A 92 0.28 17.69 0.47
C GLY A 92 0.33 16.61 -0.62
N LEU A 93 0.90 16.92 -1.78
CA LEU A 93 1.01 15.96 -2.90
C LEU A 93 1.91 14.78 -2.54
N VAL A 94 3.09 15.04 -1.97
CA VAL A 94 4.01 13.98 -1.52
C VAL A 94 3.34 13.10 -0.48
N THR A 95 2.67 13.71 0.50
CA THR A 95 1.92 12.99 1.54
C THR A 95 0.86 12.09 0.95
N HIS A 96 0.06 12.63 0.02
CA HIS A 96 -0.98 11.88 -0.67
C HIS A 96 -0.43 10.68 -1.43
N LEU A 97 0.66 10.88 -2.18
CA LEU A 97 1.31 9.81 -2.94
C LEU A 97 1.92 8.75 -2.02
N THR A 98 2.58 9.15 -0.93
CA THR A 98 3.13 8.22 0.06
C THR A 98 2.03 7.38 0.70
N LEU A 99 0.95 8.01 1.19
CA LEU A 99 -0.18 7.28 1.76
C LEU A 99 -0.84 6.36 0.74
N SER A 100 -0.98 6.79 -0.51
CA SER A 100 -1.55 5.98 -1.59
C SER A 100 -0.70 4.75 -1.90
N MET A 101 0.63 4.90 -1.96
CA MET A 101 1.55 3.78 -2.14
C MET A 101 1.48 2.80 -0.96
N LEU A 102 1.49 3.30 0.28
CA LEU A 102 1.39 2.48 1.47
C LEU A 102 0.05 1.75 1.55
N PHE A 103 -1.04 2.43 1.20
CA PHE A 103 -2.37 1.83 1.15
C PHE A 103 -2.43 0.72 0.10
N GLY A 104 -1.89 0.95 -1.10
CA GLY A 104 -1.81 -0.06 -2.15
C GLY A 104 -0.96 -1.27 -1.76
N ILE A 105 0.18 -1.06 -1.09
CA ILE A 105 1.00 -2.14 -0.52
C ILE A 105 0.20 -2.93 0.53
N ALA A 106 -0.44 -2.24 1.48
CA ALA A 106 -1.24 -2.87 2.52
C ALA A 106 -2.37 -3.70 1.91
N PHE A 107 -3.05 -3.16 0.90
CA PHE A 107 -4.10 -3.88 0.19
C PHE A 107 -3.57 -5.09 -0.56
N ALA A 108 -2.44 -4.96 -1.29
CA ALA A 108 -1.81 -6.07 -1.98
C ALA A 108 -1.40 -7.21 -1.05
N ALA A 109 -1.00 -6.90 0.19
CA ALA A 109 -0.71 -7.89 1.23
C ALA A 109 -1.98 -8.47 1.88
N LEU A 110 -3.01 -7.64 2.06
CA LEU A 110 -4.25 -8.01 2.73
C LEU A 110 -5.14 -8.94 1.90
N VAL A 111 -5.20 -8.74 0.57
CA VAL A 111 -5.99 -9.56 -0.34
C VAL A 111 -5.65 -11.06 -0.25
N PRO A 112 -4.37 -11.49 -0.38
CA PRO A 112 -4.02 -12.90 -0.23
C PRO A 112 -4.17 -13.38 1.22
N LEU A 113 -3.94 -12.53 2.23
CA LEU A 113 -4.10 -12.89 3.64
C LEU A 113 -5.54 -13.27 3.97
N LEU A 114 -6.50 -12.48 3.51
CA LEU A 114 -7.93 -12.72 3.74
C LEU A 114 -8.52 -13.77 2.79
N ARG A 115 -7.74 -14.28 1.81
CA ARG A 115 -8.18 -15.23 0.77
C ARG A 115 -9.44 -14.76 0.03
N VAL A 116 -9.64 -13.45 -0.07
CA VAL A 116 -10.89 -12.87 -0.60
C VAL A 116 -10.87 -12.97 -2.12
N ARG A 117 -11.98 -13.41 -2.70
CA ARG A 117 -12.14 -13.41 -4.15
C ARG A 117 -12.24 -11.97 -4.63
N ILE A 118 -11.43 -11.60 -5.63
CA ILE A 118 -11.36 -10.25 -6.22
C ILE A 118 -12.74 -9.59 -6.48
N PRO A 119 -13.77 -10.29 -7.02
CA PRO A 119 -15.09 -9.69 -7.21
C PRO A 119 -15.74 -9.20 -5.91
N LEU A 120 -15.51 -9.91 -4.80
CA LEU A 120 -16.08 -9.56 -3.50
C LEU A 120 -15.48 -8.27 -2.94
N LEU A 121 -14.23 -7.95 -3.27
CA LEU A 121 -13.58 -6.70 -2.86
C LEU A 121 -14.11 -5.51 -3.62
N PHE A 122 -14.37 -5.66 -4.93
CA PHE A 122 -15.00 -4.62 -5.72
C PHE A 122 -16.42 -4.33 -5.23
N VAL A 123 -17.22 -5.37 -5.01
CA VAL A 123 -18.58 -5.21 -4.49
C VAL A 123 -18.57 -4.65 -3.08
N GLY A 124 -17.72 -5.17 -2.20
CA GLY A 124 -17.59 -4.69 -0.82
C GLY A 124 -17.13 -3.23 -0.75
N GLY A 125 -16.14 -2.85 -1.56
CA GLY A 125 -15.67 -1.47 -1.66
C GLY A 125 -16.72 -0.52 -2.23
N ALA A 126 -17.46 -0.94 -3.27
CA ALA A 126 -18.56 -0.15 -3.83
C ALA A 126 -19.70 0.02 -2.81
N VAL A 127 -20.08 -1.06 -2.11
CA VAL A 127 -21.13 -1.03 -1.07
C VAL A 127 -20.70 -0.18 0.12
N ALA A 128 -19.46 -0.31 0.59
CA ALA A 128 -18.95 0.51 1.69
C ALA A 128 -18.88 1.99 1.28
N GLY A 129 -18.42 2.28 0.07
CA GLY A 129 -18.42 3.64 -0.47
C GLY A 129 -19.82 4.24 -0.57
N PHE A 130 -20.80 3.45 -1.02
CA PHE A 130 -22.20 3.88 -1.11
C PHE A 130 -22.88 4.01 0.26
N ALA A 131 -22.48 3.20 1.25
CA ALA A 131 -23.04 3.26 2.60
C ALA A 131 -22.50 4.43 3.42
N LEU A 132 -21.34 4.98 3.04
CA LEU A 132 -20.70 6.13 3.68
C LEU A 132 -21.06 7.47 3.03
N TYR A 133 -21.91 7.47 2.00
CA TYR A 133 -22.36 8.64 1.25
C TYR A 133 -23.89 8.75 1.30
#